data_AF-A0A0F8YLA9-F1
#
_entry.id   AF-A0A0F8YLA9-F1
#
_cell.length_a   1.000
_cell.length_b   1.000
_cell.length_c   1.000
_cell.angle_alpha   90.00
_cell.angle_beta   90.00
_cell.angle_gamma   90.00
#
_symmetry.space_group_name_H-M   'P 1'
#
loop_
_entity.id
_entity.type
_entity.pdbx_description
1 polymer ?
#
loop_
_entity_poly.entity_id
_entity_poly.type
_entity_poly.pdbx_seq_one_letter_code
_entity_poly.pdbx_strand_id
1 'polypeptide(L)'
;ARHLPLDKIADCAAPAIAFGFSIGRIGCFLNGCCYGVLSSFGFVFPLGSPAGEFFSAQTLFPTQLISSLNLLIMGIVLHLLRKKNIARGKLLPLFLILYSVHRFLIEFLRGDTSPVAFNLTSFQIISIILALFSFLWWKTGLRFSYFPLAKNKKT
;
A
#
# COMPACT_ATOMS: atom_id res chain seq x y z
N ALA A 1 28.10 -9.32 -12.39
CA ALA A 1 26.82 -8.98 -11.75
C ALA A 1 25.85 -10.14 -11.96
N ARG A 2 25.12 -10.61 -10.94
CA ARG A 2 24.09 -11.66 -11.12
C ARG A 2 22.90 -11.06 -11.85
N HIS A 3 22.59 -11.57 -13.05
CA HIS A 3 21.40 -11.22 -13.81
C HIS A 3 20.17 -11.87 -13.17
N LEU A 4 19.50 -11.15 -12.26
CA LEU A 4 18.24 -11.59 -11.66
C LEU A 4 17.07 -11.15 -12.53
N PRO A 5 16.17 -12.07 -12.93
CA PRO A 5 15.02 -11.72 -13.75
C PRO A 5 14.05 -10.84 -12.92
N LEU A 6 13.42 -9.88 -13.60
CA LEU A 6 12.62 -8.81 -12.96
C LEU A 6 11.41 -9.35 -12.18
N ASP A 7 10.87 -10.49 -12.59
CA ASP A 7 9.79 -11.21 -11.91
C ASP A 7 10.19 -11.67 -10.50
N LYS A 8 11.42 -12.17 -10.32
CA LYS A 8 11.95 -12.56 -9.00
C LYS A 8 12.19 -11.34 -8.11
N ILE A 9 12.65 -10.24 -8.69
CA ILE A 9 12.84 -8.98 -7.95
C ILE A 9 11.48 -8.47 -7.48
N ALA A 10 10.48 -8.43 -8.36
CA ALA A 10 9.11 -8.03 -8.05
C ALA A 10 8.49 -8.92 -6.95
N ASP A 11 8.65 -10.24 -7.04
CA ASP A 11 8.16 -11.19 -6.04
C ASP A 11 8.82 -11.03 -4.67
N CYS A 12 10.12 -10.68 -4.65
CA CYS A 12 10.83 -10.39 -3.42
C CYS A 12 10.40 -9.05 -2.82
N ALA A 13 10.16 -8.04 -3.67
CA ALA A 13 9.78 -6.69 -3.26
C ALA A 13 8.37 -6.64 -2.66
N ALA A 14 7.42 -7.40 -3.19
CA ALA A 14 6.01 -7.35 -2.76
C ALA A 14 5.80 -7.45 -1.23
N PRO A 15 6.27 -8.52 -0.53
CA PRO A 15 6.14 -8.57 0.93
C PRO A 15 7.00 -7.52 1.65
N ALA A 16 8.15 -7.14 1.11
CA ALA A 16 9.02 -6.13 1.72
C ALA A 16 8.36 -4.74 1.73
N ILE A 17 7.71 -4.36 0.63
CA ILE A 17 6.96 -3.10 0.53
C ILE A 17 5.80 -3.10 1.52
N ALA A 18 5.05 -4.21 1.61
CA ALA A 18 3.93 -4.33 2.55
C ALA A 18 4.38 -4.13 4.01
N PHE A 19 5.48 -4.77 4.43
CA PHE A 19 6.05 -4.57 5.77
C PHE A 19 6.55 -3.14 5.99
N GLY A 20 7.25 -2.57 5.01
CA GLY A 20 7.72 -1.18 5.09
C GLY A 20 6.57 -0.19 5.28
N PHE A 21 5.47 -0.35 4.53
CA PHE A 21 4.28 0.48 4.69
C PHE A 21 3.56 0.22 6.02
N SER A 22 3.51 -1.01 6.51
CA SER A 22 2.93 -1.33 7.81
C SER A 22 3.62 -0.56 8.94
N ILE A 23 4.96 -0.58 8.95
CA ILE A 23 5.76 0.16 9.94
C ILE A 23 5.61 1.67 9.74
N GLY A 24 5.63 2.16 8.49
CA GLY A 24 5.43 3.57 8.19
C GLY A 24 4.10 4.11 8.74
N ARG A 25 3.03 3.31 8.71
CA ARG A 25 1.73 3.69 9.29
C ARG A 25 1.74 3.79 10.82
N ILE A 26 2.57 3.01 11.50
CA ILE A 26 2.81 3.17 12.94
C ILE A 26 3.47 4.53 13.19
N GLY A 27 4.44 4.91 12.35
CA GLY A 27 5.04 6.25 12.39
C GLY A 27 4.00 7.37 12.23
N CYS A 28 3.07 7.24 11.29
CA CYS A 28 1.97 8.22 11.12
C CYS A 28 1.07 8.32 12.37
N PHE A 29 0.80 7.18 13.03
CA PHE A 29 0.04 7.17 14.28
C PHE A 29 0.79 7.91 15.38
N LEU A 30 2.09 7.64 15.57
CA LEU A 30 2.90 8.32 16.58
C LEU A 30 3.04 9.83 16.32
N ASN A 31 3.05 10.24 15.05
CA ASN A 31 3.10 11.64 14.65
C ASN A 31 1.72 12.35 14.69
N GLY A 32 0.62 11.60 14.78
CA GLY A 32 -0.73 12.16 14.73
C GLY A 32 -1.14 12.74 13.37
N CYS A 33 -0.69 12.14 12.25
CA CYS A 33 -1.09 12.53 10.89
C CYS A 33 -1.91 11.44 10.18
N CYS A 34 -2.62 11.80 9.10
CA CYS A 34 -3.50 10.90 8.34
C CYS A 34 -4.56 10.20 9.20
N TYR A 35 -5.20 10.97 10.08
CA TYR A 35 -6.19 10.48 11.03
C TYR A 35 -7.54 10.17 10.38
N GLY A 36 -8.34 9.37 11.09
CA GLY A 36 -9.69 9.02 10.67
C GLY A 36 -10.71 10.12 10.91
N VAL A 37 -11.96 9.80 10.60
CA VAL A 37 -13.11 10.63 10.98
C VAL A 37 -13.30 10.68 12.50
N LEU A 38 -14.07 11.68 12.95
CA LEU A 38 -14.57 11.73 14.33
C LEU A 38 -15.40 10.48 14.64
N SER A 39 -15.14 9.90 15.81
CA SER A 39 -15.76 8.64 16.23
C SER A 39 -15.94 8.63 17.74
N SER A 40 -16.93 7.88 18.22
CA SER A 40 -17.14 7.65 19.66
C SER A 40 -16.04 6.80 20.31
N PHE A 41 -15.23 6.13 19.50
CA PHE A 41 -14.13 5.28 19.94
C PHE A 41 -12.88 5.52 19.09
N GLY A 42 -11.71 5.44 19.71
CA GLY A 42 -10.43 5.70 19.07
C GLY A 42 -9.43 6.34 20.02
N PHE A 43 -8.66 7.29 19.51
CA PHE A 43 -7.61 7.97 20.27
C PHE A 43 -7.77 9.48 20.20
N VAL A 44 -7.41 10.15 21.30
CA VAL A 44 -7.23 11.59 21.35
C VAL A 44 -5.74 11.87 21.18
N PHE A 45 -5.39 12.71 20.22
CA PHE A 45 -4.01 13.06 19.95
C PHE A 45 -3.58 14.30 20.75
N PRO A 46 -2.31 14.36 21.22
CA PRO A 46 -1.83 15.47 22.02
C PRO A 46 -1.75 16.77 21.22
N LEU A 47 -1.86 17.90 21.92
CA LEU A 47 -1.58 19.23 21.38
C LEU A 47 -0.13 19.29 20.87
N GLY A 48 0.07 19.82 19.65
CA GLY A 48 1.35 19.81 18.94
C GLY A 48 1.50 18.68 17.91
N SER A 49 0.49 17.81 17.78
CA SER A 49 0.33 16.93 16.61
C SER A 49 -0.70 17.53 15.64
N PRO A 50 -0.62 17.25 14.32
CA PRO A 50 -1.60 17.76 13.37
C PRO A 50 -3.04 17.43 13.78
N ALA A 51 -3.30 16.18 14.19
CA ALA A 51 -4.61 15.77 14.70
C ALA A 51 -5.06 16.58 15.92
N GLY A 52 -4.17 16.77 16.92
CA GLY A 52 -4.51 17.48 18.15
C GLY A 52 -4.73 18.99 17.95
N GLU A 53 -4.11 19.58 16.92
CA GLU A 53 -4.31 21.00 16.55
C GLU A 53 -5.66 21.24 15.87
N PHE A 54 -6.06 20.36 14.93
CA PHE A 54 -7.34 20.48 14.24
C PHE A 54 -8.54 19.96 15.07
N PHE A 55 -8.32 18.92 15.87
CA PHE A 55 -9.37 18.20 16.62
C PHE A 55 -9.01 18.10 18.10
N SER A 56 -8.87 19.25 18.75
CA SER A 56 -8.49 19.33 20.17
C SER A 56 -9.48 18.59 21.07
N ALA A 57 -8.95 17.70 21.91
CA ALA A 57 -9.71 16.84 22.84
C ALA A 57 -10.81 15.96 22.20
N GLN A 58 -10.80 15.77 20.87
CA GLN A 58 -11.78 14.94 20.18
C GLN A 58 -11.21 13.54 19.85
N THR A 59 -12.09 12.55 19.88
CA THR A 59 -11.73 11.15 19.60
C THR A 59 -11.77 10.89 18.09
N LEU A 60 -10.65 10.43 17.55
CA LEU A 60 -10.50 10.12 16.14
C LEU A 60 -10.34 8.63 15.92
N PHE A 61 -10.98 8.12 14.87
CA PHE A 61 -10.87 6.72 14.50
C PHE A 61 -9.43 6.38 14.03
N PRO A 62 -8.78 5.33 14.56
CA PRO A 62 -7.37 5.04 14.30
C PRO A 62 -7.15 4.31 12.97
N THR A 63 -7.47 4.97 11.85
CA THR A 63 -7.27 4.43 10.49
C THR A 63 -5.82 3.99 10.25
N GLN A 64 -4.85 4.64 10.87
CA GLN A 64 -3.43 4.33 10.73
C GLN A 64 -3.08 2.94 11.30
N LEU A 65 -3.62 2.59 12.47
CA LEU A 65 -3.38 1.28 13.09
C LEU A 65 -4.07 0.16 12.31
N ILE A 66 -5.30 0.41 11.84
CA ILE A 66 -6.02 -0.53 10.98
C ILE A 66 -5.27 -0.72 9.66
N SER A 67 -4.72 0.35 9.09
CA SER A 67 -3.88 0.27 7.89
C SER A 67 -2.60 -0.50 8.15
N SER A 68 -1.92 -0.23 9.26
CA SER A 68 -0.72 -0.95 9.67
C SER A 68 -0.97 -2.45 9.80
N LEU A 69 -2.05 -2.84 10.50
CA LEU A 69 -2.40 -4.25 10.70
C LEU A 69 -2.76 -4.94 9.38
N ASN A 70 -3.56 -4.30 8.52
CA ASN A 70 -3.89 -4.86 7.21
C ASN A 70 -2.63 -5.07 6.36
N LEU A 71 -1.72 -4.09 6.33
CA LEU A 71 -0.46 -4.18 5.59
C LEU A 71 0.47 -5.25 6.16
N LEU A 72 0.49 -5.45 7.48
CA LEU A 72 1.22 -6.53 8.14
C LEU A 72 0.70 -7.89 7.70
N ILE A 73 -0.63 -8.09 7.75
CA ILE A 73 -1.29 -9.33 7.32
C ILE A 73 -1.00 -9.59 5.84
N MET A 74 -1.11 -8.57 4.98
CA MET A 74 -0.75 -8.68 3.56
C MET A 74 0.71 -9.12 3.37
N GLY A 75 1.65 -8.49 4.10
CA GLY A 75 3.07 -8.85 4.05
C GLY A 75 3.31 -10.30 4.46
N ILE A 76 2.67 -10.77 5.54
CA ILE A 76 2.75 -12.17 6.00
C ILE A 76 2.20 -13.11 4.94
N VAL A 77 0.99 -12.86 4.41
CA VAL A 77 0.36 -13.69 3.39
C VAL A 77 1.24 -13.77 2.14
N LEU A 78 1.72 -12.64 1.63
CA LEU A 78 2.60 -12.59 0.45
C LEU A 78 3.93 -13.32 0.71
N HIS A 79 4.50 -13.18 1.90
CA HIS A 79 5.71 -13.90 2.28
C HIS A 79 5.49 -15.43 2.30
N LEU A 80 4.37 -15.89 2.85
CA LEU A 80 4.01 -17.31 2.88
C LEU A 80 3.74 -17.86 1.47
N LEU A 81 3.02 -17.11 0.63
CA LEU A 81 2.79 -17.48 -0.78
C LEU A 81 4.12 -17.61 -1.54
N ARG A 82 5.04 -16.66 -1.33
CA ARG A 82 6.39 -16.71 -1.89
C ARG A 82 7.15 -17.96 -1.43
N LYS A 83 7.14 -18.26 -0.12
CA LYS A 83 7.84 -19.43 0.44
C LYS A 83 7.29 -20.74 -0.16
N LYS A 84 5.97 -20.81 -0.37
CA LYS A 84 5.30 -21.95 -1.02
C LYS A 84 5.45 -21.95 -2.54
N ASN A 85 6.16 -20.98 -3.13
CA ASN A 85 6.29 -20.81 -4.59
C ASN A 85 4.94 -20.69 -5.33
N ILE A 86 3.91 -20.21 -4.65
CA ILE A 86 2.59 -19.96 -5.23
C ILE A 86 2.65 -18.62 -5.95
N ALA A 87 2.09 -18.57 -7.17
CA ALA A 87 1.99 -17.35 -7.98
C ALA A 87 3.34 -16.68 -8.30
N ARG A 88 4.36 -17.46 -8.65
CA ARG A 88 5.67 -16.96 -9.12
C ARG A 88 5.51 -15.95 -10.27
N GLY A 89 6.20 -14.83 -10.14
CA GLY A 89 6.18 -13.69 -11.05
C GLY A 89 4.91 -12.84 -10.97
N LYS A 90 4.06 -13.07 -9.96
CA LYS A 90 2.77 -12.39 -9.83
C LYS A 90 2.56 -11.77 -8.44
N LEU A 91 3.44 -11.96 -7.47
CA LEU A 91 3.18 -11.48 -6.11
C LEU A 91 3.10 -9.95 -6.02
N LEU A 92 3.85 -9.23 -6.86
CA LEU A 92 3.75 -7.77 -6.91
C LEU A 92 2.38 -7.27 -7.41
N PRO A 93 1.86 -7.72 -8.57
CA PRO A 93 0.51 -7.32 -8.96
C PRO A 93 -0.56 -7.77 -7.95
N LEU A 94 -0.39 -8.90 -7.24
CA LEU A 94 -1.29 -9.23 -6.12
C LEU A 94 -1.25 -8.22 -4.99
N PHE A 95 -0.04 -7.85 -4.57
CA PHE A 95 0.15 -6.81 -3.56
C PHE A 95 -0.54 -5.51 -3.98
N LEU A 96 -0.35 -5.08 -5.23
CA LEU A 96 -0.96 -3.84 -5.74
C LEU A 96 -2.49 -3.91 -5.77
N ILE A 97 -3.08 -5.05 -6.16
CA ILE A 97 -4.53 -5.25 -6.10
C ILE A 97 -5.02 -5.15 -4.66
N LEU A 98 -4.41 -5.89 -3.74
CA LEU A 98 -4.78 -5.90 -2.32
C LEU A 98 -4.64 -4.51 -1.69
N TYR A 99 -3.52 -3.83 -1.99
CA TYR A 99 -3.23 -2.48 -1.51
C TYR A 99 -4.23 -1.46 -2.06
N SER A 100 -4.58 -1.52 -3.35
CA SER A 100 -5.60 -0.65 -3.94
C SER A 100 -6.96 -0.81 -3.27
N VAL A 101 -7.41 -2.05 -3.03
CA VAL A 101 -8.68 -2.32 -2.34
C VAL A 101 -8.63 -1.75 -0.91
N HIS A 102 -7.56 -2.03 -0.17
CA HIS A 102 -7.36 -1.49 1.16
C HIS A 102 -7.37 0.05 1.18
N ARG A 103 -6.64 0.68 0.25
CA ARG A 103 -6.55 2.14 0.14
C ARG A 103 -7.91 2.77 -0.16
N PHE A 104 -8.68 2.16 -1.06
CA PHE A 104 -10.03 2.59 -1.40
C PHE A 104 -10.96 2.54 -0.18
N LEU A 105 -10.92 1.44 0.59
CA LEU A 105 -11.77 1.25 1.78
C LEU A 105 -11.41 2.19 2.92
N ILE A 106 -10.11 2.35 3.24
CA ILE A 106 -9.67 3.25 4.32
C ILE A 106 -10.01 4.70 4.04
N GLU A 107 -10.06 5.11 2.77
CA GLU A 107 -10.34 6.49 2.41
C GLU A 107 -11.75 6.94 2.81
N PHE A 108 -12.73 6.04 2.89
CA PHE A 108 -14.05 6.35 3.44
C PHE A 108 -14.03 6.64 4.94
N LEU A 109 -13.02 6.11 5.64
CA LEU A 109 -12.86 6.26 7.08
C LEU A 109 -11.92 7.43 7.43
N ARG A 110 -11.37 8.13 6.44
CA ARG A 110 -10.49 9.29 6.64
C ARG A 110 -11.28 10.58 6.70
N GLY A 111 -10.92 11.42 7.66
CA GLY A 111 -11.57 12.71 7.90
C GLY A 111 -10.90 13.90 7.20
N ASP A 112 -9.75 13.69 6.56
CA ASP A 112 -8.87 14.76 6.04
C ASP A 112 -8.90 14.92 4.51
N THR A 113 -9.80 14.22 3.82
CA THR A 113 -9.81 14.17 2.35
C THR A 113 -11.12 14.58 1.72
N SER A 114 -11.06 15.66 0.93
CA SER A 114 -12.20 16.19 0.19
C SER A 114 -12.43 15.44 -1.13
N PRO A 115 -13.70 15.24 -1.55
CA PRO A 115 -14.02 14.73 -2.87
C PRO A 115 -13.50 15.69 -3.96
N VAL A 116 -13.01 15.12 -5.07
CA VAL A 116 -12.48 15.91 -6.19
C VAL A 116 -13.34 15.74 -7.44
N ALA A 117 -13.77 14.52 -7.76
CA ALA A 117 -14.60 14.24 -8.93
C ALA A 117 -15.54 13.04 -8.65
N PHE A 118 -16.78 13.09 -9.16
CA PHE A 118 -17.77 12.02 -9.01
C PHE A 118 -18.06 11.61 -7.55
N ASN A 119 -17.95 12.53 -6.59
CA ASN A 119 -17.99 12.24 -5.14
C ASN A 119 -16.91 11.26 -4.65
N LEU A 120 -15.84 11.08 -5.43
CA LEU A 120 -14.67 10.30 -5.06
C LEU A 120 -13.47 11.20 -4.77
N THR A 121 -12.62 10.75 -3.85
CA THR A 121 -11.34 11.39 -3.55
C THR A 121 -10.29 11.03 -4.62
N SER A 122 -9.23 11.85 -4.74
CA SER A 122 -8.10 11.56 -5.63
C SER A 122 -7.49 10.18 -5.36
N PHE A 123 -7.40 9.78 -4.09
CA PHE A 123 -6.85 8.48 -3.71
C PHE A 123 -7.76 7.31 -4.08
N GLN A 124 -9.09 7.48 -4.07
CA GLN A 124 -10.02 6.45 -4.55
C GLN A 124 -9.89 6.25 -6.06
N ILE A 125 -9.81 7.33 -6.84
CA ILE A 125 -9.64 7.26 -8.30
C ILE A 125 -8.32 6.56 -8.65
N ILE A 126 -7.21 6.98 -8.02
CA ILE A 126 -5.91 6.35 -8.22
C ILE A 126 -5.95 4.86 -7.85
N SER A 127 -6.64 4.51 -6.76
CA SER A 127 -6.77 3.12 -6.32
C SER A 127 -7.49 2.25 -7.34
N ILE A 128 -8.56 2.76 -7.97
CA ILE A 128 -9.31 2.07 -9.03
C ILE A 128 -8.41 1.83 -10.25
N ILE A 129 -7.74 2.87 -10.74
CA ILE A 129 -6.83 2.77 -11.91
C ILE A 129 -5.73 1.74 -11.63
N LEU A 130 -5.11 1.83 -10.44
CA LEU A 130 -4.06 0.91 -10.04
C LEU A 130 -4.56 -0.53 -9.89
N ALA A 131 -5.79 -0.74 -9.39
CA ALA A 131 -6.39 -2.05 -9.28
C ALA A 131 -6.61 -2.69 -10.66
N LEU A 132 -7.17 -1.94 -11.60
CA LEU A 132 -7.41 -2.41 -12.97
C LEU A 132 -6.11 -2.77 -13.68
N PHE A 133 -5.12 -1.88 -13.63
CA PHE A 133 -3.80 -2.14 -14.20
C PHE A 133 -3.15 -3.41 -13.60
N SER A 134 -3.19 -3.52 -12.27
CA SER A 134 -2.56 -4.65 -11.56
C SER A 134 -3.30 -5.97 -11.82
N PHE A 135 -4.63 -5.93 -11.99
CA PHE A 135 -5.43 -7.10 -12.36
C PHE A 135 -5.11 -7.58 -13.78
N LEU A 136 -4.98 -6.66 -14.74
CA LEU A 136 -4.56 -6.99 -16.10
C LEU A 136 -3.14 -7.57 -16.10
N TRP A 137 -2.22 -7.01 -15.32
CA TRP A 137 -0.87 -7.56 -15.15
C TRP A 137 -0.93 -8.99 -14.57
N TRP A 138 -1.71 -9.21 -13.50
CA TRP A 138 -1.85 -10.53 -12.89
C TRP A 138 -2.39 -11.59 -13.86
N LYS A 139 -3.38 -11.23 -14.70
CA LYS A 139 -3.98 -12.11 -15.71
C LYS A 139 -3.04 -12.41 -16.87
N THR A 140 -2.49 -11.38 -17.49
CA THR A 140 -1.58 -11.52 -18.63
C THR A 140 -0.26 -12.17 -18.24
N GLY A 141 0.11 -12.11 -16.95
CA GLY A 141 1.37 -12.65 -16.47
C GLY A 141 2.54 -11.99 -17.17
N LEU A 142 2.43 -10.69 -17.48
CA LEU A 142 3.46 -9.87 -18.12
C LEU A 142 4.83 -10.17 -17.48
N ARG A 143 5.55 -11.08 -18.13
CA ARG A 143 6.94 -11.38 -17.84
C ARG A 143 7.71 -10.32 -18.59
N PHE A 144 8.27 -9.36 -17.85
CA PHE A 144 9.30 -8.49 -18.39
C PHE A 144 10.53 -9.36 -18.72
N SER A 145 10.47 -10.05 -19.85
CA SER A 145 11.62 -10.71 -20.45
C SER A 145 12.64 -9.61 -20.76
N TYR A 146 13.82 -9.77 -20.16
CA TYR A 146 14.98 -8.90 -20.21
C TYR A 146 15.02 -7.89 -21.37
N PHE A 147 15.25 -6.62 -21.05
CA PHE A 147 15.83 -5.67 -21.98
C PHE A 147 17.25 -6.17 -22.30
N PRO A 148 17.57 -6.56 -23.55
CA PRO A 148 18.92 -6.96 -23.89
C PRO A 148 19.78 -5.68 -23.87
N LEU A 149 20.56 -5.48 -22.81
CA LEU A 149 21.64 -4.50 -22.85
C LEU A 149 22.61 -4.98 -23.92
N ALA A 150 22.68 -4.22 -25.02
CA ALA A 150 23.59 -4.45 -26.12
C ALA A 150 24.99 -4.74 -25.56
N LYS A 151 25.52 -5.93 -25.84
CA LYS A 151 26.91 -6.26 -25.58
C LYS A 151 27.76 -5.20 -26.27
N ASN A 152 28.34 -4.30 -25.50
CA ASN A 152 29.33 -3.37 -26.01
C ASN A 152 30.56 -4.21 -26.39
N LYS A 153 30.70 -4.53 -27.69
CA LYS A 153 31.91 -5.11 -28.27
C LYS A 153 33.02 -4.07 -28.09
N LYS A 154 33.85 -4.22 -27.07
CA LYS A 154 35.17 -3.60 -27.07
C LYS A 154 36.08 -4.46 -27.94
N THR A 155 36.27 -3.97 -29.16
CA THR A 155 37.47 -4.19 -30.00
C THR A 155 38.73 -3.80 -29.25
#